data_AF-A0A6P0LFM6-F1
#
_entry.id   AF-A0A6P0LFM6-F1
#
_cell.length_a   1.000
_cell.length_b   1.000
_cell.length_c   1.000
_cell.angle_alpha   90.00
_cell.angle_beta   90.00
_cell.angle_gamma   90.00
#
_symmetry.space_group_name_H-M   'P 1'
#
loop_
_entity.id
_entity.type
_entity.pdbx_description
1 polymer ?
#
loop_
_entity_poly.entity_id
_entity_poly.type
_entity_poly.pdbx_seq_one_letter_code
_entity_poly.pdbx_strand_id
1 'polypeptide(L)'
;MVKFSISRFILMAAIVIGVIVLVPTIKQITQQRAMTSAYELLTDPFLQFPTKDSVRVVWFTEFPGSRHTVTYGTSSYRKATATTTKLSRTREDQKSRVGNQTEDAQLYQKPIMRDIWRHEAIVTGLTPGLAVPYQVTSVKENGQFVSSKLFSLSALPNPETPQKILLTSDHQLMPMTAANLQKVVDTVGQIDGVFYVGDLVNIPDRASEWFDDNRGGAFFPCLQGRANYQLEKNGVKTTYHGGEIIQNAPIFPVVGNHEVMGRFSMEKDLNSQFGDPFPRAAAQAIYQQKAEHLNPDNDPNYYQAWLKNNTYNTDTYNEIFSLPNGKPYYAVTFGDVRLVVLYITNIWRTYS
;
A
#
# COMPACT_ATOMS: atom_id res chain seq x y z
N MET A 1 -30.82 12.80 -68.42
CA MET A 1 -31.22 11.94 -67.28
C MET A 1 -29.97 11.35 -66.64
N VAL A 2 -29.51 11.97 -65.55
CA VAL A 2 -28.33 11.52 -64.79
C VAL A 2 -28.71 10.23 -64.05
N LYS A 3 -28.20 9.08 -64.49
CA LYS A 3 -28.35 7.81 -63.78
C LYS A 3 -27.52 7.88 -62.51
N PHE A 4 -28.16 8.22 -61.39
CA PHE A 4 -27.54 8.12 -60.08
C PHE A 4 -27.21 6.65 -59.81
N SER A 5 -25.91 6.34 -59.73
CA SER A 5 -25.41 4.99 -59.50
C SER A 5 -25.77 4.57 -58.08
N ILE A 6 -26.83 3.78 -57.94
CA ILE A 6 -27.27 3.16 -56.67
C ILE A 6 -26.10 2.45 -55.96
N SER A 7 -25.11 1.95 -56.72
CA SER A 7 -23.90 1.34 -56.16
C SER A 7 -23.04 2.28 -55.32
N ARG A 8 -23.01 3.59 -55.62
CA ARG A 8 -22.25 4.57 -54.83
C ARG A 8 -22.91 4.87 -53.48
N PHE A 9 -24.25 4.85 -53.44
CA PHE A 9 -24.99 5.04 -52.19
C PHE A 9 -24.88 3.83 -51.26
N ILE A 10 -24.95 2.61 -51.80
CA ILE A 10 -24.77 1.38 -51.01
C ILE A 10 -23.34 1.31 -50.45
N LEU A 11 -22.34 1.67 -51.27
CA LEU A 11 -20.95 1.71 -50.82
C LEU A 11 -20.72 2.76 -49.72
N MET A 12 -21.29 3.97 -49.86
CA MET A 12 -21.21 5.00 -48.83
C MET A 12 -21.93 4.60 -47.53
N ALA A 13 -23.12 4.00 -47.62
CA ALA A 13 -23.86 3.53 -46.45
C ALA A 13 -23.09 2.41 -45.71
N ALA A 14 -22.47 1.48 -46.45
CA ALA A 14 -21.64 0.43 -45.87
C ALA A 14 -20.39 0.99 -45.16
N ILE A 15 -19.75 2.03 -45.73
CA ILE A 15 -18.61 2.71 -45.11
C ILE A 15 -19.05 3.45 -43.83
N VAL A 16 -20.17 4.17 -43.87
CA VAL A 16 -20.69 4.91 -42.71
C VAL A 16 -21.09 3.96 -41.56
N ILE A 17 -21.78 2.85 -41.87
CA ILE A 17 -22.10 1.82 -40.87
C ILE A 17 -20.83 1.15 -40.34
N GLY A 18 -19.86 0.86 -41.22
CA GLY A 18 -18.55 0.34 -40.83
C GLY A 18 -17.82 1.29 -39.87
N VAL A 19 -17.84 2.60 -40.10
CA VAL A 19 -17.23 3.59 -39.21
C VAL A 19 -18.02 3.73 -37.90
N ILE A 20 -19.35 3.76 -37.94
CA ILE A 20 -20.20 3.87 -36.74
C ILE A 20 -20.11 2.63 -35.85
N VAL A 21 -19.85 1.43 -36.40
CA VAL A 21 -19.73 0.20 -35.62
C VAL A 21 -18.26 -0.11 -35.26
N LEU A 22 -17.31 0.02 -36.20
CA LEU A 22 -15.90 -0.29 -35.89
C LEU A 22 -15.27 0.74 -34.95
N VAL A 23 -15.57 2.04 -35.04
CA VAL A 23 -14.92 3.05 -34.18
C VAL A 23 -15.26 2.87 -32.69
N PRO A 24 -16.53 2.69 -32.27
CA PRO A 24 -16.82 2.40 -30.87
C PRO A 24 -16.31 1.02 -30.45
N THR A 25 -16.30 0.01 -31.33
CA THR A 25 -15.73 -1.32 -31.02
C THR A 25 -14.21 -1.26 -30.85
N ILE A 26 -13.50 -0.49 -31.68
CA ILE A 26 -12.06 -0.23 -31.55
C ILE A 26 -11.78 0.59 -30.29
N LYS A 27 -12.61 1.60 -29.95
CA LYS A 27 -12.52 2.34 -28.67
C LYS A 27 -12.76 1.44 -27.47
N GLN A 28 -13.71 0.51 -27.54
CA GLN A 28 -14.02 -0.44 -26.46
C GLN A 28 -12.90 -1.48 -26.32
N ILE A 29 -12.31 -1.95 -27.43
CA ILE A 29 -11.13 -2.83 -27.44
C ILE A 29 -9.86 -2.09 -26.97
N THR A 30 -9.70 -0.79 -27.29
CA THR A 30 -8.58 0.03 -26.78
C THR A 30 -8.77 0.47 -25.33
N GLN A 31 -10.00 0.67 -24.85
CA GLN A 31 -10.32 0.85 -23.43
C GLN A 31 -10.16 -0.46 -22.64
N GLN A 32 -10.51 -1.62 -23.22
CA GLN A 32 -10.18 -2.93 -22.65
C GLN A 32 -8.68 -3.21 -22.70
N ARG A 33 -7.94 -2.75 -23.71
CA ARG A 33 -6.48 -2.82 -23.75
C ARG A 33 -5.79 -1.82 -22.82
N ALA A 34 -6.42 -0.70 -22.51
CA ALA A 34 -5.99 0.19 -21.43
C ALA A 34 -6.28 -0.44 -20.04
N MET A 35 -7.25 -1.37 -19.97
CA MET A 35 -7.44 -2.27 -18.81
C MET A 35 -6.58 -3.54 -18.83
N THR A 36 -5.84 -3.82 -19.92
CA THR A 36 -4.69 -4.73 -19.86
C THR A 36 -3.46 -3.94 -19.45
N SER A 37 -3.51 -3.36 -18.24
CA SER A 37 -2.28 -3.03 -17.53
C SER A 37 -1.48 -4.33 -17.44
N ALA A 38 -0.19 -4.27 -17.80
CA ALA A 38 0.72 -5.38 -17.59
C ALA A 38 0.47 -5.93 -16.18
N TYR A 39 0.41 -7.25 -16.01
CA TYR A 39 0.19 -7.84 -14.70
C TYR A 39 1.27 -7.30 -13.76
N GLU A 40 0.92 -6.36 -12.89
CA GLU A 40 1.85 -5.61 -12.06
C GLU A 40 1.61 -5.96 -10.59
N LEU A 41 2.69 -5.90 -9.80
CA LEU A 41 2.59 -5.93 -8.35
C LEU A 41 1.91 -4.64 -7.90
N LEU A 42 1.13 -4.70 -6.81
CA LEU A 42 0.51 -3.50 -6.24
C LEU A 42 1.56 -2.56 -5.64
N THR A 43 2.67 -3.11 -5.16
CA THR A 43 3.85 -2.37 -4.74
C THR A 43 5.11 -2.99 -5.32
N ASP A 44 6.18 -2.22 -5.46
CA ASP A 44 7.50 -2.84 -5.44
C ASP A 44 7.74 -3.52 -4.07
N PRO A 45 8.70 -4.46 -3.96
CA PRO A 45 9.08 -4.98 -2.66
C PRO A 45 9.67 -3.90 -1.76
N PHE A 46 9.52 -4.04 -0.45
CA PHE A 46 10.15 -3.19 0.54
C PHE A 46 10.77 -4.02 1.66
N LEU A 47 11.80 -3.47 2.29
CA LEU A 47 12.64 -4.17 3.25
C LEU A 47 12.25 -3.84 4.69
N GLN A 48 12.33 -4.82 5.59
CA GLN A 48 12.01 -4.62 7.01
C GLN A 48 12.92 -5.46 7.92
N PHE A 49 13.22 -4.91 9.10
CA PHE A 49 13.87 -5.58 10.25
C PHE A 49 15.02 -6.54 9.88
N PRO A 50 16.10 -6.02 9.27
CA PRO A 50 17.30 -6.83 9.05
C PRO A 50 17.87 -7.32 10.40
N THR A 51 18.52 -8.47 10.34
CA THR A 51 19.32 -9.04 11.42
C THR A 51 20.78 -9.15 10.97
N LYS A 52 21.63 -9.83 11.75
CA LYS A 52 23.03 -10.07 11.38
C LYS A 52 23.23 -10.80 10.06
N ASP A 53 22.23 -11.55 9.57
CA ASP A 53 22.38 -12.42 8.40
C ASP A 53 21.10 -12.57 7.58
N SER A 54 20.07 -11.78 7.87
CA SER A 54 18.79 -11.86 7.18
C SER A 54 18.08 -10.53 7.08
N VAL A 55 17.09 -10.44 6.19
CA VAL A 55 16.17 -9.30 6.06
C VAL A 55 14.81 -9.79 5.58
N ARG A 56 13.73 -9.11 5.99
CA ARG A 56 12.38 -9.40 5.47
C ARG A 56 12.14 -8.61 4.21
N VAL A 57 11.60 -9.28 3.20
CA VAL A 57 11.17 -8.68 1.94
C VAL A 57 9.66 -8.85 1.86
N VAL A 58 8.95 -7.73 1.71
CA VAL A 58 7.49 -7.70 1.71
C VAL A 58 7.00 -6.99 0.45
N TRP A 59 5.91 -7.47 -0.14
CA TRP A 59 5.24 -6.80 -1.26
C TRP A 59 3.76 -7.16 -1.28
N PHE A 60 2.98 -6.40 -2.05
CA PHE A 60 1.54 -6.59 -2.14
C PHE A 60 1.08 -6.90 -3.56
N THR A 61 -0.03 -7.63 -3.65
CA THR A 61 -0.76 -7.85 -4.88
C THR A 61 -2.27 -7.82 -4.64
N GLU A 62 -3.06 -7.67 -5.71
CA GLU A 62 -4.51 -7.81 -5.69
C GLU A 62 -4.97 -9.23 -6.07
N PHE A 63 -4.11 -10.23 -5.86
CA PHE A 63 -4.47 -11.63 -6.05
C PHE A 63 -3.78 -12.52 -5.01
N PRO A 64 -4.40 -13.63 -4.58
CA PRO A 64 -3.78 -14.51 -3.58
C PRO A 64 -2.49 -15.16 -4.11
N GLY A 65 -2.52 -15.59 -5.37
CA GLY A 65 -1.43 -16.29 -6.03
C GLY A 65 -1.25 -17.74 -5.55
N SER A 66 -0.53 -18.53 -6.35
CA SER A 66 -0.18 -19.92 -6.05
C SER A 66 1.23 -20.05 -5.46
N ARG A 67 2.11 -19.10 -5.77
CA ARG A 67 3.51 -19.11 -5.30
C ARG A 67 4.15 -17.73 -5.37
N HIS A 68 4.90 -17.39 -4.33
CA HIS A 68 5.56 -16.10 -4.16
C HIS A 68 7.00 -16.34 -3.72
N THR A 69 7.97 -15.76 -4.42
CA THR A 69 9.38 -16.02 -4.17
C THR A 69 10.24 -14.78 -4.29
N VAL A 70 11.29 -14.70 -3.47
CA VAL A 70 12.41 -13.78 -3.64
C VAL A 70 13.58 -14.56 -4.23
N THR A 71 14.14 -14.09 -5.34
CA THR A 71 15.42 -14.59 -5.88
C THR A 71 16.52 -13.57 -5.53
N TYR A 72 17.64 -14.01 -4.95
CA TYR A 72 18.69 -13.11 -4.46
C TYR A 72 20.10 -13.71 -4.58
N GLY A 73 21.12 -12.84 -4.62
CA GLY A 73 22.54 -13.20 -4.70
C GLY A 73 23.19 -12.87 -6.05
N THR A 74 24.53 -12.96 -6.11
CA THR A 74 25.32 -12.55 -7.28
C THR A 74 25.89 -13.73 -8.08
N SER A 75 26.42 -14.77 -7.40
CA SER A 75 27.13 -15.90 -8.03
C SER A 75 26.37 -17.23 -7.97
N SER A 76 25.44 -17.36 -7.03
CA SER A 76 24.57 -18.52 -6.89
C SER A 76 23.22 -18.02 -6.38
N TYR A 77 22.27 -17.89 -7.30
CA TYR A 77 20.94 -17.40 -6.97
C TYR A 77 20.27 -18.34 -5.97
N ARG A 78 19.93 -17.78 -4.81
CA ARG A 78 19.11 -18.43 -3.79
C ARG A 78 17.66 -18.00 -3.95
N LYS A 79 16.75 -18.81 -3.40
CA LYS A 79 15.33 -18.49 -3.37
C LYS A 79 14.81 -18.56 -1.93
N ALA A 80 13.98 -17.59 -1.57
CA ALA A 80 13.17 -17.62 -0.37
C ALA A 80 11.69 -17.64 -0.78
N THR A 81 10.90 -18.54 -0.20
CA THR A 81 9.45 -18.59 -0.41
C THR A 81 8.75 -17.66 0.56
N ALA A 82 7.78 -16.90 0.07
CA ALA A 82 6.98 -16.01 0.90
C ALA A 82 5.76 -16.72 1.50
N THR A 83 5.35 -16.26 2.69
CA THR A 83 4.04 -16.53 3.28
C THR A 83 3.06 -15.46 2.81
N THR A 84 1.85 -15.88 2.42
CA THR A 84 0.78 -14.99 1.98
C THR A 84 -0.25 -14.81 3.10
N THR A 85 -0.69 -13.56 3.31
CA THR A 85 -1.79 -13.20 4.20
C THR A 85 -2.69 -12.17 3.51
N LYS A 86 -3.99 -12.20 3.78
CA LYS A 86 -4.95 -11.21 3.24
C LYS A 86 -5.16 -10.12 4.28
N LEU A 87 -5.14 -8.87 3.85
CA LEU A 87 -5.47 -7.73 4.71
C LEU A 87 -6.96 -7.76 5.02
N SER A 88 -7.31 -7.52 6.28
CA SER A 88 -8.67 -7.78 6.81
C SER A 88 -9.57 -6.55 6.82
N ARG A 89 -8.99 -5.34 6.71
CA ARG A 89 -9.69 -4.06 6.87
C ARG A 89 -9.60 -3.09 5.69
N THR A 90 -8.76 -3.39 4.71
CA THR A 90 -8.55 -2.54 3.53
C THR A 90 -9.83 -2.39 2.72
N ARG A 91 -10.22 -1.14 2.50
CA ARG A 91 -11.49 -0.75 1.88
C ARG A 91 -11.33 0.48 0.99
N GLU A 92 -12.34 0.72 0.17
CA GLU A 92 -12.53 1.98 -0.55
C GLU A 92 -13.90 2.57 -0.21
N ASP A 93 -14.03 3.89 -0.26
CA ASP A 93 -15.29 4.59 -0.01
C ASP A 93 -15.47 5.80 -0.93
N GLN A 94 -16.50 6.60 -0.69
CA GLN A 94 -16.83 7.77 -1.49
C GLN A 94 -15.69 8.79 -1.62
N LYS A 95 -14.73 8.82 -0.69
CA LYS A 95 -13.60 9.77 -0.73
C LYS A 95 -12.33 9.14 -1.30
N SER A 96 -12.36 7.87 -1.68
CA SER A 96 -11.25 7.24 -2.39
C SER A 96 -10.99 7.90 -3.73
N ARG A 97 -9.74 7.88 -4.16
CA ARG A 97 -9.31 8.33 -5.49
C ARG A 97 -8.53 7.18 -6.12
N VAL A 98 -9.22 6.26 -6.78
CA VAL A 98 -8.62 5.01 -7.27
C VAL A 98 -9.36 4.49 -8.49
N GLY A 99 -8.60 3.91 -9.43
CA GLY A 99 -9.15 3.38 -10.67
C GLY A 99 -9.94 4.47 -11.41
N ASN A 100 -11.22 4.20 -11.68
CA ASN A 100 -12.10 5.15 -12.37
C ASN A 100 -12.77 6.19 -11.46
N GLN A 101 -12.56 6.14 -10.14
CA GLN A 101 -13.08 7.14 -9.21
C GLN A 101 -12.05 8.26 -9.05
N THR A 102 -12.28 9.39 -9.73
CA THR A 102 -11.45 10.61 -9.63
C THR A 102 -12.13 11.72 -8.83
N GLU A 103 -13.42 11.58 -8.56
CA GLU A 103 -14.22 12.52 -7.77
C GLU A 103 -14.97 11.81 -6.63
N ASP A 104 -15.47 12.59 -5.67
CA ASP A 104 -16.22 12.04 -4.54
C ASP A 104 -17.49 11.32 -5.01
N ALA A 105 -17.76 10.15 -4.42
CA ALA A 105 -18.97 9.36 -4.65
C ALA A 105 -19.24 9.02 -6.12
N GLN A 106 -18.22 8.94 -6.98
CA GLN A 106 -18.40 8.58 -8.39
C GLN A 106 -18.70 7.08 -8.59
N LEU A 107 -18.05 6.21 -7.80
CA LEU A 107 -18.20 4.75 -7.91
C LEU A 107 -18.65 4.14 -6.58
N TYR A 108 -17.92 4.41 -5.50
CA TYR A 108 -18.18 3.91 -4.17
C TYR A 108 -19.09 4.89 -3.42
N GLN A 109 -20.25 4.43 -2.96
CA GLN A 109 -21.17 5.24 -2.13
C GLN A 109 -21.01 4.94 -0.63
N LYS A 110 -20.53 3.74 -0.31
CA LYS A 110 -20.31 3.21 1.05
C LYS A 110 -19.00 2.43 1.04
N PRO A 111 -18.43 2.10 2.22
CA PRO A 111 -17.24 1.26 2.28
C PRO A 111 -17.44 -0.07 1.55
N ILE A 112 -16.49 -0.43 0.68
CA ILE A 112 -16.41 -1.74 0.04
C ILE A 112 -15.04 -2.33 0.35
N MET A 113 -14.99 -3.62 0.69
CA MET A 113 -13.73 -4.34 0.91
C MET A 113 -12.89 -4.35 -0.37
N ARG A 114 -11.61 -4.02 -0.23
CA ARG A 114 -10.61 -4.18 -1.29
C ARG A 114 -9.66 -5.29 -0.89
N ASP A 115 -9.66 -6.34 -1.69
CA ASP A 115 -8.88 -7.53 -1.42
C ASP A 115 -7.42 -7.30 -1.79
N ILE A 116 -6.56 -7.27 -0.77
CA ILE A 116 -5.12 -7.08 -0.91
C ILE A 116 -4.40 -8.19 -0.16
N TRP A 117 -3.43 -8.78 -0.84
CA TRP A 117 -2.61 -9.86 -0.32
C TRP A 117 -1.20 -9.37 -0.08
N ARG A 118 -0.71 -9.65 1.12
CA ARG A 118 0.66 -9.41 1.56
C ARG A 118 1.46 -10.67 1.42
N HIS A 119 2.64 -10.55 0.84
CA HIS A 119 3.61 -11.62 0.71
C HIS A 119 4.88 -11.23 1.46
N GLU A 120 5.32 -12.08 2.38
CA GLU A 120 6.54 -11.85 3.14
C GLU A 120 7.48 -13.06 3.04
N ALA A 121 8.72 -12.81 2.64
CA ALA A 121 9.79 -13.80 2.70
C ALA A 121 10.93 -13.33 3.61
N ILE A 122 11.59 -14.28 4.26
CA ILE A 122 12.83 -14.05 5.01
C ILE A 122 14.00 -14.47 4.12
N VAL A 123 14.82 -13.50 3.72
CA VAL A 123 16.08 -13.74 3.00
C VAL A 123 17.17 -13.97 4.04
N THR A 124 17.95 -15.06 3.93
CA THR A 124 18.93 -15.48 4.94
C THR A 124 20.32 -15.74 4.34
N GLY A 125 21.31 -15.88 5.21
CA GLY A 125 22.70 -16.14 4.81
C GLY A 125 23.32 -14.95 4.08
N LEU A 126 22.92 -13.74 4.46
CA LEU A 126 23.49 -12.47 4.03
C LEU A 126 24.75 -12.16 4.85
N THR A 127 25.66 -11.39 4.27
CA THR A 127 26.85 -10.89 4.97
C THR A 127 26.62 -9.43 5.34
N PRO A 128 26.79 -9.03 6.61
CA PRO A 128 26.74 -7.63 7.05
C PRO A 128 27.58 -6.71 6.18
N GLY A 129 27.02 -5.55 5.83
CA GLY A 129 27.70 -4.54 4.99
C GLY A 129 27.82 -4.90 3.50
N LEU A 130 27.36 -6.08 3.06
CA LEU A 130 27.34 -6.46 1.65
C LEU A 130 25.92 -6.43 1.10
N ALA A 131 25.65 -5.48 0.20
CA ALA A 131 24.42 -5.45 -0.58
C ALA A 131 24.48 -6.50 -1.71
N VAL A 132 23.38 -7.23 -1.89
CA VAL A 132 23.21 -8.21 -2.98
C VAL A 132 21.94 -7.89 -3.76
N PRO A 133 21.92 -8.16 -5.08
CA PRO A 133 20.73 -7.94 -5.88
C PRO A 133 19.64 -8.95 -5.51
N TYR A 134 18.39 -8.52 -5.64
CA TYR A 134 17.21 -9.37 -5.49
C TYR A 134 16.06 -8.95 -6.42
N GLN A 135 15.14 -9.88 -6.63
CA GLN A 135 13.88 -9.67 -7.36
C GLN A 135 12.79 -10.52 -6.72
N VAL A 136 11.57 -10.00 -6.64
CA VAL A 136 10.40 -10.78 -6.22
C VAL A 136 9.59 -11.23 -7.43
N THR A 137 8.98 -12.40 -7.33
CA THR A 137 8.08 -12.97 -8.34
C THR A 137 6.84 -13.52 -7.67
N SER A 138 5.67 -13.16 -8.21
CA SER A 138 4.37 -13.71 -7.81
C SER A 138 3.74 -14.46 -8.98
N VAL A 139 3.31 -15.70 -8.72
CA VAL A 139 2.66 -16.58 -9.69
C VAL A 139 1.18 -16.65 -9.34
N LYS A 140 0.32 -16.38 -10.32
CA LYS A 140 -1.14 -16.48 -10.23
C LYS A 140 -1.60 -17.94 -10.28
N GLU A 141 -2.89 -18.17 -10.02
CA GLU A 141 -3.49 -19.51 -10.11
C GLU A 141 -3.44 -20.09 -11.52
N ASN A 142 -3.55 -19.24 -12.54
CA ASN A 142 -3.45 -19.62 -13.95
C ASN A 142 -1.99 -19.80 -14.45
N GLY A 143 -0.99 -19.75 -13.56
CA GLY A 143 0.42 -19.90 -13.89
C GLY A 143 1.11 -18.65 -14.47
N GLN A 144 0.39 -17.58 -14.78
CA GLN A 144 1.01 -16.29 -15.15
C GLN A 144 1.81 -15.74 -13.98
N PHE A 145 2.90 -15.04 -14.27
CA PHE A 145 3.72 -14.44 -13.24
C PHE A 145 4.01 -12.96 -13.49
N VAL A 146 4.29 -12.25 -12.41
CA VAL A 146 4.78 -10.88 -12.40
C VAL A 146 6.03 -10.82 -11.54
N SER A 147 7.01 -10.04 -11.99
CA SER A 147 8.25 -9.79 -11.24
C SER A 147 8.50 -8.31 -11.05
N SER A 148 9.17 -7.95 -9.96
CA SER A 148 9.68 -6.59 -9.75
C SER A 148 10.87 -6.29 -10.66
N LYS A 149 11.38 -5.05 -10.63
CA LYS A 149 12.75 -4.76 -11.08
C LYS A 149 13.78 -5.46 -10.17
N LEU A 150 15.04 -5.40 -10.56
CA LEU A 150 16.15 -5.76 -9.68
C LEU A 150 16.39 -4.61 -8.69
N PHE A 151 16.43 -4.94 -7.42
CA PHE A 151 16.77 -4.05 -6.32
C PHE A 151 17.90 -4.66 -5.50
N SER A 152 18.33 -3.99 -4.44
CA SER A 152 19.40 -4.47 -3.55
C SER A 152 18.91 -4.63 -2.12
N LEU A 153 19.45 -5.61 -1.41
CA LEU A 153 19.19 -5.82 0.01
C LEU A 153 20.48 -6.20 0.73
N SER A 154 20.51 -5.98 2.05
CA SER A 154 21.64 -6.33 2.91
C SER A 154 21.13 -6.79 4.28
N ALA A 155 22.01 -7.49 5.01
CA ALA A 155 21.84 -7.66 6.45
C ALA A 155 22.08 -6.32 7.18
N LEU A 156 22.03 -6.33 8.51
CA LEU A 156 22.43 -5.18 9.31
C LEU A 156 23.82 -4.67 8.90
N PRO A 157 24.03 -3.34 8.90
CA PRO A 157 25.37 -2.78 8.73
C PRO A 157 26.26 -3.20 9.90
N ASN A 158 27.56 -3.29 9.66
CA ASN A 158 28.53 -3.48 10.74
C ASN A 158 28.56 -2.23 11.62
N PRO A 159 28.89 -2.36 12.92
CA PRO A 159 29.24 -1.21 13.76
C PRO A 159 30.29 -0.33 13.08
N GLU A 160 30.27 0.96 13.37
CA GLU A 160 31.18 1.98 12.84
C GLU A 160 31.08 2.21 11.31
N THR A 161 30.14 1.56 10.62
CA THR A 161 29.86 1.84 9.21
C THR A 161 29.02 3.11 9.12
N PRO A 162 29.48 4.17 8.42
CA PRO A 162 28.67 5.38 8.21
C PRO A 162 27.35 5.05 7.52
N GLN A 163 26.23 5.57 8.03
CA GLN A 163 24.89 5.34 7.48
C GLN A 163 24.19 6.65 7.13
N LYS A 164 23.51 6.68 5.99
CA LYS A 164 22.54 7.70 5.60
C LYS A 164 21.13 7.24 5.98
N ILE A 165 20.62 7.75 7.10
CA ILE A 165 19.30 7.39 7.62
C ILE A 165 18.32 8.52 7.33
N LEU A 166 17.22 8.20 6.62
CA LEU A 166 16.11 9.13 6.45
C LEU A 166 15.22 9.07 7.70
N LEU A 167 15.16 10.17 8.45
CA LEU A 167 14.18 10.38 9.50
C LEU A 167 13.04 11.25 8.95
N THR A 168 11.81 10.74 8.96
CA THR A 168 10.64 11.43 8.36
C THR A 168 9.34 11.02 9.04
N SER A 169 8.26 11.76 8.80
CA SER A 169 6.93 11.55 9.36
C SER A 169 5.90 12.37 8.57
N ASP A 170 4.61 12.22 8.91
CA ASP A 170 3.51 13.10 8.48
C ASP A 170 3.39 13.23 6.95
N HIS A 171 3.62 12.15 6.20
CA HIS A 171 3.47 12.25 4.75
C HIS A 171 2.02 12.38 4.35
N GLN A 172 1.12 11.57 4.91
CA GLN A 172 -0.35 11.71 4.82
C GLN A 172 -0.90 12.19 3.46
N LEU A 173 -0.35 11.72 2.34
CA LEU A 173 -0.69 12.16 0.98
C LEU A 173 -0.51 13.68 0.74
N MET A 174 0.29 14.35 1.57
CA MET A 174 0.54 15.78 1.53
C MET A 174 1.24 16.17 0.22
N PRO A 175 0.93 17.36 -0.35
CA PRO A 175 1.36 17.73 -1.70
C PRO A 175 2.86 17.71 -1.95
N MET A 176 3.65 18.02 -0.91
CA MET A 176 5.10 18.10 -1.03
C MET A 176 5.81 16.77 -0.82
N THR A 177 5.11 15.71 -0.41
CA THR A 177 5.74 14.42 -0.06
C THR A 177 6.56 13.85 -1.22
N ALA A 178 5.96 13.72 -2.42
CA ALA A 178 6.66 13.19 -3.58
C ALA A 178 7.87 14.06 -3.97
N ALA A 179 7.72 15.38 -3.92
CA ALA A 179 8.80 16.31 -4.23
C ALA A 179 9.96 16.23 -3.23
N ASN A 180 9.64 16.15 -1.93
CA ASN A 180 10.62 16.07 -0.84
C ASN A 180 11.41 14.77 -0.91
N LEU A 181 10.74 13.62 -1.11
CA LEU A 181 11.41 12.32 -1.21
C LEU A 181 12.27 12.20 -2.46
N GLN A 182 11.80 12.73 -3.59
CA GLN A 182 12.61 12.82 -4.80
C GLN A 182 13.86 13.66 -4.55
N LYS A 183 13.70 14.81 -3.88
CA LYS A 183 14.82 15.70 -3.56
C LYS A 183 15.82 15.08 -2.59
N VAL A 184 15.37 14.25 -1.65
CA VAL A 184 16.27 13.45 -0.78
C VAL A 184 17.18 12.60 -1.65
N VAL A 185 16.62 11.76 -2.53
CA VAL A 185 17.41 10.87 -3.39
C VAL A 185 18.34 11.66 -4.31
N ASP A 186 17.86 12.76 -4.92
CA ASP A 186 18.68 13.62 -5.79
C ASP A 186 19.86 14.26 -5.05
N THR A 187 19.74 14.47 -3.74
CA THR A 187 20.73 15.21 -2.94
C THR A 187 21.72 14.28 -2.26
N VAL A 188 21.27 13.17 -1.66
CA VAL A 188 22.12 12.28 -0.86
C VAL A 188 22.34 10.91 -1.50
N GLY A 189 21.69 10.64 -2.63
CA GLY A 189 21.71 9.35 -3.31
C GLY A 189 21.00 8.27 -2.51
N GLN A 190 21.55 7.06 -2.54
CA GLN A 190 21.01 5.89 -1.84
C GLN A 190 20.92 6.13 -0.32
N ILE A 191 19.75 5.88 0.24
CA ILE A 191 19.51 5.84 1.70
C ILE A 191 19.77 4.42 2.21
N ASP A 192 20.30 4.30 3.42
CA ASP A 192 20.65 3.02 4.05
C ASP A 192 19.55 2.52 5.01
N GLY A 193 18.71 3.41 5.54
CA GLY A 193 17.57 3.05 6.38
C GLY A 193 16.56 4.19 6.51
N VAL A 194 15.29 3.85 6.78
CA VAL A 194 14.20 4.82 6.95
C VAL A 194 13.58 4.67 8.33
N PHE A 195 13.70 5.70 9.16
CA PHE A 195 12.97 5.80 10.43
C PHE A 195 11.73 6.66 10.19
N TYR A 196 10.56 6.03 10.21
CA TYR A 196 9.30 6.67 9.85
C TYR A 196 8.43 6.87 11.10
N VAL A 197 8.28 8.11 11.54
CA VAL A 197 7.75 8.47 12.87
C VAL A 197 6.26 8.80 12.84
N GLY A 198 5.45 7.84 12.37
CA GLY A 198 3.99 7.95 12.40
C GLY A 198 3.38 8.88 11.34
N ASP A 199 2.06 8.80 11.26
CA ASP A 199 1.21 9.55 10.33
C ASP A 199 1.61 9.31 8.87
N LEU A 200 1.54 8.03 8.48
CA LEU A 200 1.96 7.51 7.18
C LEU A 200 0.93 7.87 6.09
N VAL A 201 -0.35 7.70 6.39
CA VAL A 201 -1.50 7.97 5.51
C VAL A 201 -2.54 8.83 6.23
N ASN A 202 -3.62 9.27 5.58
CA ASN A 202 -4.70 9.98 6.28
C ASN A 202 -5.66 9.02 6.97
N ILE A 203 -6.08 7.96 6.27
CA ILE A 203 -7.10 7.01 6.72
C ILE A 203 -6.53 5.59 6.57
N PRO A 204 -6.24 4.88 7.67
CA PRO A 204 -5.45 3.65 7.62
C PRO A 204 -6.20 2.52 6.90
N ASP A 205 -7.53 2.51 6.95
CA ASP A 205 -8.33 1.48 6.29
C ASP A 205 -8.66 1.81 4.82
N ARG A 206 -8.28 3.00 4.31
CA ARG A 206 -8.45 3.35 2.89
C ARG A 206 -7.27 2.81 2.11
N ALA A 207 -7.50 1.78 1.31
CA ALA A 207 -6.45 1.09 0.59
C ALA A 207 -5.72 1.99 -0.41
N SER A 208 -6.43 2.83 -1.17
CA SER A 208 -5.81 3.71 -2.16
C SER A 208 -4.71 4.60 -1.57
N GLU A 209 -4.84 5.02 -0.31
CA GLU A 209 -3.84 5.89 0.34
C GLU A 209 -2.51 5.20 0.59
N TRP A 210 -2.52 3.87 0.73
CA TRP A 210 -1.30 3.10 0.80
C TRP A 210 -0.70 2.86 -0.59
N PHE A 211 -1.55 2.47 -1.54
CA PHE A 211 -1.10 1.73 -2.72
C PHE A 211 -1.11 2.52 -4.02
N ASP A 212 -2.17 3.26 -4.34
CA ASP A 212 -2.43 3.70 -5.71
C ASP A 212 -3.43 4.87 -5.84
N ASP A 213 -3.39 5.80 -4.88
CA ASP A 213 -4.20 7.01 -4.94
C ASP A 213 -3.93 7.81 -6.23
N ASN A 214 -4.97 8.04 -7.03
CA ASN A 214 -4.94 8.73 -8.33
C ASN A 214 -4.42 10.18 -8.24
N ARG A 215 -4.40 10.80 -7.06
CA ARG A 215 -3.80 12.13 -6.85
C ARG A 215 -2.27 12.06 -6.83
N GLY A 216 -1.70 10.87 -6.69
CA GLY A 216 -0.27 10.61 -6.76
C GLY A 216 0.49 10.75 -5.45
N GLY A 217 -0.22 10.82 -4.32
CA GLY A 217 0.38 10.98 -2.99
C GLY A 217 0.46 9.71 -2.16
N ALA A 218 0.10 8.55 -2.72
CA ALA A 218 0.03 7.30 -1.96
C ALA A 218 1.39 6.88 -1.36
N PHE A 219 1.33 6.28 -0.17
CA PHE A 219 2.49 6.00 0.67
C PHE A 219 3.58 5.20 -0.03
N PHE A 220 3.24 4.01 -0.55
CA PHE A 220 4.20 3.16 -1.24
C PHE A 220 4.74 3.82 -2.51
N PRO A 221 3.91 4.33 -3.44
CA PRO A 221 4.40 5.02 -4.62
C PRO A 221 5.40 6.15 -4.33
N CYS A 222 5.15 6.98 -3.31
CA CYS A 222 6.06 8.06 -2.93
C CYS A 222 7.43 7.58 -2.46
N LEU A 223 7.48 6.51 -1.65
CA LEU A 223 8.73 5.92 -1.14
C LEU A 223 9.40 4.93 -2.12
N GLN A 224 8.74 4.66 -3.25
CA GLN A 224 9.18 3.72 -4.27
C GLN A 224 9.58 4.40 -5.58
N GLY A 225 9.50 5.73 -5.68
CA GLY A 225 9.81 6.45 -6.92
C GLY A 225 8.75 6.21 -8.01
N ARG A 226 7.53 5.85 -7.62
CA ARG A 226 6.39 5.50 -8.50
C ARG A 226 5.20 6.43 -8.35
N ALA A 227 5.30 7.48 -7.53
CA ALA A 227 4.28 8.51 -7.41
C ALA A 227 4.12 9.29 -8.73
N ASN A 228 3.08 10.10 -8.82
CA ASN A 228 2.82 10.96 -9.97
C ASN A 228 2.16 12.28 -9.55
N TYR A 229 2.52 12.80 -8.37
CA TYR A 229 1.94 14.02 -7.82
C TYR A 229 2.30 15.24 -8.67
N GLN A 230 1.30 16.01 -9.11
CA GLN A 230 1.52 17.21 -9.91
C GLN A 230 1.44 18.47 -9.04
N LEU A 231 2.47 19.30 -9.10
CA LEU A 231 2.47 20.64 -8.53
C LEU A 231 2.52 21.67 -9.65
N GLU A 232 1.77 22.76 -9.50
CA GLU A 232 1.77 23.89 -10.44
C GLU A 232 2.38 25.12 -9.75
N LYS A 233 3.36 25.75 -10.41
CA LYS A 233 3.94 27.02 -9.99
C LYS A 233 4.17 27.90 -11.21
N ASN A 234 3.63 29.12 -11.19
CA ASN A 234 3.75 30.09 -12.29
C ASN A 234 3.29 29.52 -13.65
N GLY A 235 2.22 28.73 -13.67
CA GLY A 235 1.69 28.09 -14.89
C GLY A 235 2.51 26.90 -15.40
N VAL A 236 3.59 26.51 -14.71
CA VAL A 236 4.39 25.33 -15.04
C VAL A 236 3.94 24.18 -14.14
N LYS A 237 3.47 23.09 -14.75
CA LYS A 237 3.17 21.84 -14.06
C LYS A 237 4.41 20.95 -14.01
N THR A 238 4.73 20.44 -12.84
CA THR A 238 5.81 19.48 -12.62
C THR A 238 5.26 18.26 -11.93
N THR A 239 5.52 17.08 -12.51
CA THR A 239 5.18 15.79 -11.91
C THR A 239 6.35 15.31 -11.08
N TYR A 240 6.09 14.97 -9.82
CA TYR A 240 7.06 14.39 -8.90
C TYR A 240 6.75 12.92 -8.67
N HIS A 241 7.81 12.10 -8.71
CA HIS A 241 7.70 10.65 -8.65
C HIS A 241 8.06 10.06 -7.29
N GLY A 242 8.51 10.88 -6.33
CA GLY A 242 9.04 10.36 -5.07
C GLY A 242 10.47 9.85 -5.23
N GLY A 243 10.93 9.03 -4.28
CA GLY A 243 12.28 8.46 -4.31
C GLY A 243 12.24 6.94 -4.27
N GLU A 244 13.08 6.25 -5.05
CA GLU A 244 13.27 4.79 -4.98
C GLU A 244 14.08 4.42 -3.73
N ILE A 245 13.42 4.34 -2.57
CA ILE A 245 14.08 4.24 -1.27
C ILE A 245 13.88 2.85 -0.66
N ILE A 246 12.64 2.49 -0.36
CA ILE A 246 12.36 1.35 0.53
C ILE A 246 12.51 -0.02 -0.14
N GLN A 247 12.67 -0.06 -1.47
CA GLN A 247 13.08 -1.27 -2.17
C GLN A 247 14.53 -1.65 -1.88
N ASN A 248 15.34 -0.66 -1.46
CA ASN A 248 16.78 -0.79 -1.27
C ASN A 248 17.21 -0.55 0.20
N ALA A 249 16.32 -0.01 1.03
CA ALA A 249 16.59 0.31 2.43
C ALA A 249 15.46 -0.19 3.36
N PRO A 250 15.78 -0.77 4.53
CA PRO A 250 14.77 -1.16 5.51
C PRO A 250 14.01 0.05 6.06
N ILE A 251 12.69 -0.08 6.16
CA ILE A 251 11.83 0.87 6.85
C ILE A 251 11.49 0.37 8.26
N PHE A 252 11.52 1.31 9.22
CA PHE A 252 11.17 1.13 10.62
C PHE A 252 10.05 2.10 10.97
N PRO A 253 8.77 1.70 10.76
CA PRO A 253 7.65 2.57 11.01
C PRO A 253 7.21 2.56 12.47
N VAL A 254 6.54 3.64 12.86
CA VAL A 254 5.91 3.85 14.16
C VAL A 254 4.41 4.13 13.95
N VAL A 255 3.59 3.72 14.91
CA VAL A 255 2.15 4.04 14.92
C VAL A 255 1.97 5.49 15.38
N GLY A 256 1.49 6.36 14.49
CA GLY A 256 0.96 7.69 14.80
C GLY A 256 -0.54 7.66 15.09
N ASN A 257 -1.17 8.84 15.17
CA ASN A 257 -2.62 8.92 15.31
C ASN A 257 -3.35 8.50 14.03
N HIS A 258 -2.77 8.75 12.86
CA HIS A 258 -3.42 8.37 11.61
C HIS A 258 -3.36 6.87 11.31
N GLU A 259 -2.55 6.09 12.02
CA GLU A 259 -2.54 4.62 11.90
C GLU A 259 -3.66 3.94 12.71
N VAL A 260 -4.41 4.71 13.49
CA VAL A 260 -5.49 4.19 14.33
C VAL A 260 -6.85 4.55 13.75
N MET A 261 -7.59 3.49 13.44
CA MET A 261 -8.97 3.55 13.00
C MET A 261 -9.92 3.52 14.20
N GLY A 262 -11.04 4.24 14.11
CA GLY A 262 -12.13 4.15 15.09
C GLY A 262 -13.02 2.93 14.87
N ARG A 263 -14.31 3.07 15.22
CA ARG A 263 -15.27 1.96 15.15
C ARG A 263 -15.54 1.52 13.72
N PHE A 264 -15.53 0.21 13.53
CA PHE A 264 -15.74 -0.41 12.21
C PHE A 264 -17.21 -0.34 11.79
N SER A 265 -17.45 0.04 10.54
CA SER A 265 -18.76 0.02 9.91
C SER A 265 -18.63 -0.25 8.41
N MET A 266 -19.63 -0.92 7.83
CA MET A 266 -19.83 -0.99 6.38
C MET A 266 -20.88 0.01 5.88
N GLU A 267 -21.44 0.81 6.79
CA GLU A 267 -22.49 1.79 6.49
C GLU A 267 -21.98 3.23 6.55
N LYS A 268 -21.18 3.57 7.57
CA LYS A 268 -20.54 4.89 7.69
C LYS A 268 -19.32 4.96 6.77
N ASP A 269 -19.06 6.10 6.14
CA ASP A 269 -17.83 6.33 5.39
C ASP A 269 -16.57 6.24 6.28
N LEU A 270 -15.40 6.04 5.66
CA LEU A 270 -14.16 5.80 6.38
C LEU A 270 -13.68 7.04 7.16
N ASN A 271 -13.97 8.26 6.68
CA ASN A 271 -13.65 9.48 7.45
C ASN A 271 -14.49 9.57 8.73
N SER A 272 -15.79 9.25 8.66
CA SER A 272 -16.66 9.18 9.83
C SER A 272 -16.20 8.12 10.83
N GLN A 273 -15.79 6.93 10.35
CA GLN A 273 -15.23 5.89 11.23
C GLN A 273 -13.89 6.30 11.86
N PHE A 274 -13.01 6.92 11.08
CA PHE A 274 -11.74 7.46 11.55
C PHE A 274 -11.95 8.49 12.67
N GLY A 275 -12.95 9.37 12.53
CA GLY A 275 -13.35 10.34 13.55
C GLY A 275 -14.10 9.75 14.75
N ASP A 276 -14.39 8.44 14.77
CA ASP A 276 -15.24 7.79 15.77
C ASP A 276 -14.50 6.70 16.60
N PRO A 277 -13.35 7.00 17.22
CA PRO A 277 -12.72 6.10 18.20
C PRO A 277 -13.51 6.12 19.51
N PHE A 278 -13.62 4.96 20.17
CA PHE A 278 -14.36 4.83 21.42
C PHE A 278 -13.54 4.12 22.51
N PRO A 279 -13.57 4.59 23.79
CA PRO A 279 -12.74 4.02 24.85
C PRO A 279 -13.03 2.55 25.11
N ARG A 280 -11.96 1.74 25.20
CA ARG A 280 -12.07 0.28 25.44
C ARG A 280 -12.84 -0.04 26.71
N ALA A 281 -12.49 0.59 27.84
CA ALA A 281 -13.15 0.34 29.12
C ALA A 281 -14.67 0.62 29.05
N ALA A 282 -15.09 1.69 28.36
CA ALA A 282 -16.50 2.00 28.17
C ALA A 282 -17.22 0.96 27.31
N ALA A 283 -16.60 0.50 26.22
CA ALA A 283 -17.17 -0.57 25.39
C ALA A 283 -17.28 -1.89 26.15
N GLN A 284 -16.28 -2.23 26.98
CA GLN A 284 -16.31 -3.43 27.82
C GLN A 284 -17.49 -3.41 28.80
N ALA A 285 -17.74 -2.26 29.45
CA ALA A 285 -18.88 -2.11 30.34
C ALA A 285 -20.23 -2.30 29.60
N ILE A 286 -20.35 -1.74 28.39
CA ILE A 286 -21.54 -1.94 27.53
C ILE A 286 -21.71 -3.41 27.16
N TYR A 287 -20.62 -4.09 26.79
CA TYR A 287 -20.68 -5.52 26.45
C TYR A 287 -21.15 -6.35 27.64
N GLN A 288 -20.60 -6.13 28.84
CA GLN A 288 -20.98 -6.86 30.04
C GLN A 288 -22.47 -6.72 30.37
N GLN A 289 -23.05 -5.53 30.18
CA GLN A 289 -24.48 -5.29 30.38
C GLN A 289 -25.38 -5.95 29.33
N LYS A 290 -24.85 -6.23 28.13
CA LYS A 290 -25.61 -6.70 26.97
C LYS A 290 -25.13 -8.04 26.44
N ALA A 291 -24.31 -8.77 27.18
CA ALA A 291 -23.58 -9.94 26.70
C ALA A 291 -24.53 -11.01 26.16
N GLU A 292 -25.62 -11.28 26.88
CA GLU A 292 -26.65 -12.26 26.48
C GLU A 292 -27.32 -11.90 25.15
N HIS A 293 -27.46 -10.61 24.83
CA HIS A 293 -28.06 -10.16 23.59
C HIS A 293 -27.04 -10.06 22.44
N LEU A 294 -25.80 -9.65 22.73
CA LEU A 294 -24.75 -9.46 21.74
C LEU A 294 -24.08 -10.78 21.34
N ASN A 295 -23.98 -11.74 22.27
CA ASN A 295 -23.32 -13.04 22.07
C ASN A 295 -24.19 -14.17 22.66
N PRO A 296 -25.39 -14.40 22.10
CA PRO A 296 -26.33 -15.39 22.63
C PRO A 296 -25.78 -16.82 22.61
N ASP A 297 -24.89 -17.13 21.66
CA ASP A 297 -24.26 -18.45 21.52
C ASP A 297 -23.01 -18.62 22.40
N ASN A 298 -22.66 -17.59 23.17
CA ASN A 298 -21.47 -17.56 24.02
C ASN A 298 -20.17 -17.94 23.28
N ASP A 299 -20.00 -17.46 22.04
CA ASP A 299 -18.77 -17.67 21.27
C ASP A 299 -17.60 -16.98 21.99
N PRO A 300 -16.57 -17.74 22.41
CA PRO A 300 -15.43 -17.18 23.13
C PRO A 300 -14.60 -16.18 22.30
N ASN A 301 -14.70 -16.23 20.96
CA ASN A 301 -13.97 -15.33 20.08
C ASN A 301 -14.72 -14.03 19.79
N TYR A 302 -16.04 -14.02 19.96
CA TYR A 302 -16.89 -12.88 19.63
C TYR A 302 -16.53 -11.64 20.43
N TYR A 303 -16.26 -11.78 21.74
CA TYR A 303 -15.98 -10.65 22.60
C TYR A 303 -14.79 -9.80 22.10
N GLN A 304 -13.68 -10.44 21.69
CA GLN A 304 -12.51 -9.72 21.21
C GLN A 304 -12.75 -9.04 19.86
N ALA A 305 -13.45 -9.73 18.94
CA ALA A 305 -13.83 -9.16 17.65
C ALA A 305 -14.79 -7.97 17.83
N TRP A 306 -15.80 -8.13 18.68
CA TRP A 306 -16.76 -7.08 19.00
C TRP A 306 -16.08 -5.88 19.64
N LEU A 307 -15.23 -6.09 20.65
CA LEU A 307 -14.54 -4.99 21.33
C LEU A 307 -13.67 -4.22 20.35
N LYS A 308 -12.95 -4.92 19.46
CA LYS A 308 -12.14 -4.28 18.43
C LYS A 308 -12.97 -3.46 17.45
N ASN A 309 -14.09 -4.01 16.97
CA ASN A 309 -14.98 -3.32 16.03
C ASN A 309 -15.72 -2.14 16.66
N ASN A 310 -15.92 -2.15 17.98
CA ASN A 310 -16.68 -1.13 18.71
C ASN A 310 -15.79 -0.16 19.52
N THR A 311 -14.48 -0.12 19.25
CA THR A 311 -13.55 0.81 19.92
C THR A 311 -12.63 1.52 18.92
N TYR A 312 -11.37 1.10 18.86
CA TYR A 312 -10.33 1.56 17.95
C TYR A 312 -9.32 0.43 17.74
N ASN A 313 -8.62 0.46 16.61
CA ASN A 313 -7.65 -0.55 16.23
C ASN A 313 -6.52 -0.02 15.33
N THR A 314 -5.46 -0.79 15.19
CA THR A 314 -4.33 -0.55 14.26
C THR A 314 -4.15 -1.77 13.34
N ASP A 315 -5.24 -2.48 13.02
CA ASP A 315 -5.17 -3.76 12.30
C ASP A 315 -4.47 -3.59 10.95
N THR A 316 -4.88 -2.60 10.14
CA THR A 316 -4.29 -2.37 8.81
C THR A 316 -2.79 -2.10 8.90
N TYR A 317 -2.34 -1.27 9.84
CA TYR A 317 -0.91 -1.02 10.07
C TYR A 317 -0.16 -2.31 10.46
N ASN A 318 -0.70 -3.06 11.43
CA ASN A 318 -0.09 -4.29 11.92
C ASN A 318 -0.06 -5.41 10.87
N GLU A 319 -0.98 -5.36 9.91
CA GLU A 319 -1.05 -6.30 8.79
C GLU A 319 -0.10 -5.89 7.67
N ILE A 320 0.10 -4.59 7.40
CA ILE A 320 1.05 -4.10 6.38
C ILE A 320 2.51 -4.36 6.83
N PHE A 321 2.84 -3.98 8.06
CA PHE A 321 4.22 -4.02 8.57
C PHE A 321 4.48 -5.25 9.45
N SER A 322 5.63 -5.89 9.26
CA SER A 322 6.11 -6.91 10.21
C SER A 322 6.45 -6.18 11.50
N LEU A 323 5.96 -6.60 12.67
CA LEU A 323 6.33 -5.94 13.92
C LEU A 323 7.21 -6.86 14.76
N PRO A 324 8.33 -6.37 15.35
CA PRO A 324 9.10 -7.15 16.30
C PRO A 324 8.20 -7.66 17.43
N ASN A 325 8.16 -8.99 17.62
CA ASN A 325 7.30 -9.68 18.58
C ASN A 325 5.79 -9.36 18.44
N GLY A 326 5.34 -8.89 17.27
CA GLY A 326 3.95 -8.52 17.02
C GLY A 326 3.46 -7.34 17.88
N LYS A 327 4.37 -6.47 18.34
CA LYS A 327 4.04 -5.31 19.20
C LYS A 327 4.22 -3.99 18.44
N PRO A 328 3.33 -3.01 18.64
CA PRO A 328 3.45 -1.67 18.05
C PRO A 328 4.54 -0.81 18.71
N TYR A 329 5.26 -1.36 19.68
CA TYR A 329 6.45 -0.78 20.30
C TYR A 329 7.57 -1.81 20.23
N TYR A 330 8.79 -1.35 20.00
CA TYR A 330 9.94 -2.23 19.86
C TYR A 330 11.25 -1.46 20.04
N ALA A 331 12.34 -2.20 20.21
CA ALA A 331 13.67 -1.62 20.19
C ALA A 331 14.62 -2.49 19.35
N VAL A 332 15.31 -1.86 18.41
CA VAL A 332 16.22 -2.51 17.46
C VAL A 332 17.51 -1.71 17.35
N THR A 333 18.58 -2.36 16.89
CA THR A 333 19.85 -1.70 16.62
C THR A 333 20.11 -1.73 15.12
N PHE A 334 20.44 -0.58 14.54
CA PHE A 334 20.77 -0.42 13.14
C PHE A 334 22.13 0.30 13.04
N GLY A 335 23.19 -0.47 12.79
CA GLY A 335 24.56 0.02 12.91
C GLY A 335 24.84 0.50 14.33
N ASP A 336 25.32 1.73 14.45
CA ASP A 336 25.61 2.35 15.75
C ASP A 336 24.39 3.01 16.41
N VAL A 337 23.21 2.94 15.78
CA VAL A 337 21.99 3.58 16.29
C VAL A 337 21.11 2.56 17.00
N ARG A 338 20.81 2.81 18.28
CA ARG A 338 19.75 2.12 19.02
C ARG A 338 18.43 2.86 18.83
N LEU A 339 17.52 2.29 18.06
CA LEU A 339 16.17 2.83 17.86
C LEU A 339 15.22 2.26 18.92
N VAL A 340 14.57 3.13 19.68
CA VAL A 340 13.51 2.79 20.64
C VAL A 340 12.19 3.39 20.14
N VAL A 341 11.27 2.52 19.73
CA VAL A 341 9.96 2.88 19.18
C VAL A 341 8.89 2.66 20.24
N LEU A 342 8.13 3.71 20.52
CA LEU A 342 7.03 3.70 21.47
C LEU A 342 5.70 3.88 20.74
N TYR A 343 4.64 3.30 21.29
CA TYR A 343 3.27 3.59 20.90
C TYR A 343 2.61 4.36 22.05
N ILE A 344 2.62 5.69 21.96
CA ILE A 344 2.16 6.61 23.01
C ILE A 344 0.89 7.38 22.62
N THR A 345 0.29 7.04 21.49
CA THR A 345 -0.82 7.79 20.93
C THR A 345 -2.08 7.62 21.77
N ASN A 346 -2.58 8.73 22.29
CA ASN A 346 -3.94 8.83 22.83
C ASN A 346 -4.83 9.45 21.76
N ILE A 347 -5.95 8.82 21.45
CA ILE A 347 -6.83 9.29 20.39
C ILE A 347 -8.19 9.62 20.95
N TRP A 348 -8.45 10.92 20.94
CA TRP A 348 -9.74 11.52 21.19
C TRP A 348 -9.98 12.49 20.05
N ARG A 349 -10.88 12.13 19.14
CA ARG A 349 -11.30 12.99 18.04
C ARG A 349 -12.68 13.51 18.41
N THR A 350 -12.78 14.80 18.72
CA THR A 350 -14.09 15.46 18.89
C THR A 350 -14.73 15.61 17.52
N TYR A 351 -16.01 15.23 17.40
CA TYR A 351 -16.84 15.62 16.26
C TYR A 351 -16.83 17.15 16.18
N SER A 352 -16.26 17.71 15.11
CA SER A 352 -16.42 19.11 14.73
C SER A 352 -17.57 19.25 13.74
#